data_AF-A0A423U0A3-F1
#
_entry.id   AF-A0A423U0A3-F1
#
_cell.length_a   1.000
_cell.length_b   1.000
_cell.length_c   1.000
_cell.angle_alpha   90.00
_cell.angle_beta   90.00
_cell.angle_gamma   90.00
#
_symmetry.space_group_name_H-M   'P 1'
#
loop_
_entity.id
_entity.type
_entity.pdbx_description
1 polymer ?
#
loop_
_entity_poly.entity_id
_entity_poly.type
_entity_poly.pdbx_seq_one_letter_code
_entity_poly.pdbx_strand_id
1 'polypeptide(L)'
;MATKRLALELGLVQKRQIKTSVINKIPKTKQEFDYIVVLDFESTCWENGPRLGGQEIIEFPAVLLDVYNGKIVSEFQQYVMPTEQPVLSAFCTKLTGITQEQVDNGIPLGACLYMFSKWIRKMSEEYKVTFNANVSGKRATFATWSDWDLGVCLQYECQRKNLRKPEFFNQWIDIRAVYKNFYQRRPQGLAGALKDLGIAFEGREHSGICDTRNTAALVSRMVRDGVLKRLLPFATVDEELSFSLCPSRVLTKEDIFSRVPVESLI
;
A
#
# COMPACT_ATOMS: atom_id res chain seq x y z
N MET A 1 -45.03 1.19 4.00
CA MET A 1 -44.81 2.67 3.98
C MET A 1 -45.48 3.42 5.17
N ALA A 2 -45.96 2.75 6.23
CA ALA A 2 -46.70 3.42 7.32
C ALA A 2 -45.85 3.78 8.57
N THR A 3 -44.82 2.98 8.90
CA THR A 3 -44.14 3.05 10.21
C THR A 3 -43.23 4.28 10.40
N LYS A 4 -42.58 4.73 9.32
CA LYS A 4 -41.63 5.87 9.37
C LYS A 4 -42.33 7.22 9.58
N ARG A 5 -43.56 7.35 9.09
CA ARG A 5 -44.35 8.59 9.20
C ARG A 5 -44.91 8.76 10.61
N LEU A 6 -45.43 7.67 11.18
CA LEU A 6 -45.90 7.64 12.56
C LEU A 6 -44.77 7.93 13.57
N ALA A 7 -43.57 7.40 13.34
CA ALA A 7 -42.39 7.66 14.18
C ALA A 7 -41.90 9.13 14.15
N LEU A 8 -42.16 9.86 13.05
CA LEU A 8 -41.88 11.29 12.93
C LEU A 8 -42.94 12.14 13.66
N GLU A 9 -44.22 11.78 13.54
CA GLU A 9 -45.34 12.48 14.22
C GLU A 9 -45.27 12.31 15.74
N LEU A 10 -44.84 11.14 16.23
CA LEU A 10 -44.67 10.85 17.65
C LEU A 10 -43.36 11.40 18.25
N GLY A 11 -42.52 12.10 17.47
CA GLY A 11 -41.27 12.69 17.96
C GLY A 11 -40.17 11.69 18.35
N LEU A 12 -40.34 10.40 18.01
CA LEU A 12 -39.39 9.33 18.34
C LEU A 12 -38.15 9.33 17.43
N VAL A 13 -38.18 10.10 16.33
CA VAL A 13 -37.08 10.25 15.38
C VAL A 13 -36.85 11.75 15.11
N GLN A 14 -35.73 12.30 15.58
CA GLN A 14 -35.31 13.64 15.17
C GLN A 14 -34.54 13.58 13.86
N LYS A 15 -34.98 14.37 12.86
CA LYS A 15 -34.15 14.72 11.71
C LYS A 15 -32.96 15.54 12.23
N ARG A 16 -31.78 14.94 12.29
CA ARG A 16 -30.54 15.66 12.56
C ARG A 16 -30.32 16.65 11.42
N GLN A 17 -30.67 17.91 11.64
CA GLN A 17 -30.25 19.00 10.74
C GLN A 17 -28.74 19.10 10.87
N ILE A 18 -28.03 18.60 9.85
CA ILE A 18 -26.62 18.93 9.68
C ILE A 18 -26.60 20.42 9.33
N LYS A 19 -26.36 21.27 10.33
CA LYS A 19 -26.03 22.66 10.08
C LYS A 19 -24.73 22.65 9.27
N THR A 20 -24.82 23.06 8.01
CA THR A 20 -23.69 23.44 7.16
C THR A 20 -23.08 24.72 7.71
N SER A 21 -22.51 24.64 8.92
CA SER A 21 -21.78 25.73 9.54
C SER A 21 -20.31 25.53 9.24
N VAL A 22 -19.83 26.33 8.28
CA VAL A 22 -18.44 26.72 8.06
C VAL A 22 -17.54 25.57 7.58
N ILE A 23 -17.19 25.58 6.28
CA ILE A 23 -15.93 25.03 5.80
C ILE A 23 -14.84 25.90 6.45
N ASN A 24 -14.56 25.63 7.72
CA ASN A 24 -13.38 26.17 8.38
C ASN A 24 -12.22 25.60 7.57
N LYS A 25 -11.40 26.49 6.97
CA LYS A 25 -10.08 26.13 6.46
C LYS A 25 -9.39 25.35 7.57
N ILE A 26 -9.34 24.03 7.44
CA ILE A 26 -8.61 23.16 8.34
C ILE A 26 -7.18 23.75 8.36
N PRO A 27 -6.63 24.08 9.53
CA PRO A 27 -5.29 24.64 9.62
C PRO A 27 -4.34 23.73 8.83
N LYS A 28 -3.61 24.30 7.87
CA LYS A 28 -2.63 23.57 7.06
C LYS A 28 -1.52 23.10 7.99
N THR A 29 -1.68 21.92 8.55
CA THR A 29 -0.64 21.29 9.36
C THR A 29 0.44 20.80 8.41
N LYS A 30 1.66 21.30 8.59
CA LYS A 30 2.82 20.91 7.78
C LYS A 30 3.03 19.39 7.95
N GLN A 31 2.89 18.65 6.85
CA GLN A 31 3.17 17.22 6.82
C GLN A 31 4.68 16.99 6.73
N GLU A 32 5.15 15.82 7.15
CA GLU A 32 6.57 15.47 7.09
C GLU A 32 7.07 15.30 5.65
N PHE A 33 6.23 14.72 4.79
CA PHE A 33 6.53 14.44 3.40
C PHE A 33 5.66 15.32 2.49
N ASP A 34 6.27 15.90 1.47
CA ASP A 34 5.60 16.68 0.43
C ASP A 34 5.05 15.76 -0.67
N TYR A 35 5.72 14.62 -0.89
CA TYR A 35 5.34 13.62 -1.88
C TYR A 35 5.41 12.20 -1.31
N ILE A 36 4.57 11.30 -1.82
CA ILE A 36 4.60 9.89 -1.47
C ILE A 36 4.59 9.08 -2.75
N VAL A 37 5.52 8.14 -2.90
CA VAL A 37 5.50 7.13 -3.95
C VAL A 37 4.72 5.93 -3.42
N VAL A 38 3.50 5.76 -3.91
CA VAL A 38 2.65 4.60 -3.56
C VAL A 38 2.89 3.52 -4.60
N LEU A 39 3.00 2.25 -4.17
CA LEU A 39 3.12 1.09 -5.06
C LEU A 39 2.38 -0.12 -4.49
N ASP A 40 2.01 -1.04 -5.38
CA ASP A 40 1.29 -2.29 -5.06
C ASP A 40 1.62 -3.35 -6.13
N PHE A 41 2.32 -4.42 -5.77
CA PHE A 41 2.74 -5.44 -6.73
C PHE A 41 1.69 -6.51 -6.93
N GLU A 42 1.50 -6.92 -8.18
CA GLU A 42 0.91 -8.22 -8.46
C GLU A 42 2.01 -9.26 -8.60
N SER A 43 1.73 -10.49 -8.14
CA SER A 43 2.67 -11.61 -8.24
C SER A 43 2.00 -12.89 -8.71
N THR A 44 2.81 -13.83 -9.20
CA THR A 44 2.35 -15.19 -9.48
C THR A 44 1.73 -15.81 -8.22
N CYS A 45 0.55 -16.42 -8.35
CA CYS A 45 -0.16 -17.08 -7.26
C CYS A 45 -0.90 -18.34 -7.69
N TRP A 46 -1.30 -19.17 -6.72
CA TRP A 46 -1.99 -20.44 -6.96
C TRP A 46 -3.04 -20.67 -5.86
N GLU A 47 -4.12 -21.36 -6.21
CA GLU A 47 -5.26 -21.61 -5.32
C GLU A 47 -4.88 -22.35 -4.03
N ASN A 48 -3.92 -23.29 -4.11
CA ASN A 48 -3.47 -24.10 -2.98
C ASN A 48 -2.22 -23.53 -2.27
N GLY A 49 -1.93 -22.24 -2.44
CA GLY A 49 -0.78 -21.57 -1.85
C GLY A 49 0.48 -21.56 -2.72
N PRO A 50 1.56 -20.92 -2.24
CA PRO A 50 2.77 -20.71 -3.02
C PRO A 50 3.48 -22.04 -3.37
N ARG A 51 3.96 -22.14 -4.61
CA ARG A 51 4.78 -23.26 -5.07
C ARG A 51 6.23 -23.15 -4.58
N LEU A 52 6.96 -24.26 -4.67
CA LEU A 52 8.42 -24.27 -4.52
C LEU A 52 9.03 -23.26 -5.51
N GLY A 53 9.85 -22.33 -5.01
CA GLY A 53 10.38 -21.19 -5.76
C GLY A 53 9.80 -19.83 -5.35
N GLY A 54 8.65 -19.81 -4.65
CA GLY A 54 8.01 -18.59 -4.18
C GLY A 54 7.29 -17.82 -5.29
N GLN A 55 6.83 -16.61 -4.95
CA GLN A 55 6.10 -15.75 -5.87
C GLN A 55 7.07 -14.85 -6.65
N GLU A 56 6.77 -14.56 -7.92
CA GLU A 56 7.48 -13.59 -8.77
C GLU A 56 6.57 -12.41 -9.08
N ILE A 57 7.09 -11.19 -9.03
CA ILE A 57 6.38 -9.97 -9.43
C ILE A 57 6.04 -10.08 -10.92
N ILE A 58 4.78 -9.78 -11.26
CA ILE A 58 4.25 -9.79 -12.64
C ILE A 58 3.65 -8.44 -13.05
N GLU A 59 3.36 -7.56 -12.10
CA GLU A 59 3.06 -6.14 -12.35
C GLU A 59 3.80 -5.27 -11.34
N PHE A 60 4.45 -4.21 -11.82
CA PHE A 60 5.21 -3.24 -11.02
C PHE A 60 4.67 -1.83 -11.27
N PRO A 61 3.60 -1.42 -10.61
CA PRO A 61 3.05 -0.08 -10.69
C PRO A 61 3.56 0.81 -9.53
N ALA A 62 3.60 2.11 -9.79
CA ALA A 62 3.73 3.11 -8.75
C ALA A 62 3.15 4.45 -9.19
N VAL A 63 2.75 5.27 -8.22
CA VAL A 63 2.31 6.65 -8.46
C VAL A 63 3.01 7.61 -7.52
N LEU A 64 3.35 8.79 -8.02
CA LEU A 64 3.83 9.90 -7.22
C LEU A 64 2.63 10.77 -6.82
N LEU A 65 2.29 10.75 -5.53
CA LEU A 65 1.24 11.57 -4.93
C LEU A 65 1.82 12.87 -4.39
N ASP A 66 1.30 14.01 -4.84
CA ASP A 66 1.50 15.31 -4.19
C ASP A 66 0.57 15.40 -2.97
N VAL A 67 1.17 15.43 -1.79
CA VAL A 67 0.46 15.37 -0.50
C VAL A 67 -0.36 16.63 -0.27
N TYR A 68 0.08 17.77 -0.78
CA TYR A 68 -0.56 19.06 -0.53
C TYR A 68 -1.88 19.18 -1.29
N ASN A 69 -1.91 18.81 -2.57
CA ASN A 69 -3.12 18.88 -3.39
C ASN A 69 -3.91 17.55 -3.42
N GLY A 70 -3.30 16.45 -2.98
CA GLY A 70 -3.89 15.12 -3.02
C GLY A 70 -4.05 14.58 -4.44
N LYS A 71 -3.16 14.95 -5.36
CA LYS A 71 -3.19 14.55 -6.78
C LYS A 71 -2.01 13.65 -7.11
N ILE A 72 -2.28 12.64 -7.92
CA ILE A 72 -1.24 11.88 -8.59
C ILE A 72 -0.64 12.78 -9.68
N VAL A 73 0.68 12.97 -9.65
CA VAL A 73 1.40 13.85 -10.57
C VAL A 73 2.25 13.08 -11.59
N SER A 74 2.55 11.81 -11.31
CA SER A 74 3.19 10.89 -12.26
C SER A 74 2.85 9.45 -11.92
N GLU A 75 2.90 8.60 -12.94
CA GLU A 75 2.70 7.15 -12.80
C GLU A 75 3.83 6.39 -13.49
N PHE A 76 4.10 5.19 -12.97
CA PHE A 76 4.96 4.18 -13.55
C PHE A 76 4.17 2.86 -13.53
N GLN A 77 4.23 2.09 -14.61
CA GLN A 77 3.63 0.77 -14.67
C GLN A 77 4.43 -0.08 -15.64
N GLN A 78 4.80 -1.29 -15.20
CA GLN A 78 5.40 -2.29 -16.07
C GLN A 78 4.88 -3.68 -15.74
N TYR A 79 4.63 -4.48 -16.78
CA TYR A 79 4.50 -5.93 -16.61
C TYR A 79 5.88 -6.56 -16.55
N VAL A 80 6.03 -7.52 -15.65
CA VAL A 80 7.30 -8.21 -15.39
C VAL A 80 7.16 -9.66 -15.83
N MET A 81 8.14 -10.14 -16.59
CA MET A 81 8.17 -11.52 -17.05
C MET A 81 8.72 -12.44 -15.94
N PRO A 82 7.92 -13.38 -15.41
CA PRO A 82 8.40 -14.38 -14.47
C PRO A 82 9.33 -15.37 -15.19
N THR A 83 10.43 -15.75 -14.54
CA THR A 83 11.50 -16.57 -15.14
C THR A 83 11.66 -17.93 -14.49
N GLU A 84 11.20 -18.08 -13.24
CA GLU A 84 11.26 -19.36 -12.53
C GLU A 84 9.97 -20.18 -12.73
N GLN A 85 8.83 -19.49 -12.80
CA GLN A 85 7.52 -20.07 -13.11
C GLN A 85 6.82 -19.23 -14.20
N PRO A 86 7.23 -19.36 -15.48
CA PRO A 86 6.79 -18.46 -16.55
C PRO A 86 5.30 -18.55 -16.90
N VAL A 87 4.66 -19.69 -16.61
CA VAL A 87 3.25 -19.93 -16.94
C VAL A 87 2.35 -19.56 -15.77
N LEU A 88 1.51 -18.55 -15.96
CA LEU A 88 0.53 -18.11 -14.98
C LEU A 88 -0.50 -19.22 -14.72
N SER A 89 -0.90 -19.37 -13.46
CA SER A 89 -2.01 -20.26 -13.13
C SER A 89 -3.35 -19.62 -13.54
N ALA A 90 -4.35 -20.44 -13.84
CA ALA A 90 -5.70 -19.95 -14.11
C ALA A 90 -6.27 -19.13 -12.94
N PHE A 91 -5.90 -19.50 -11.69
CA PHE A 91 -6.25 -18.73 -10.50
C PHE A 91 -5.61 -17.33 -10.53
N CYS A 92 -4.32 -17.24 -10.84
CA CYS A 92 -3.60 -15.96 -10.93
C CYS A 92 -4.22 -15.05 -11.99
N THR A 93 -4.39 -15.52 -13.22
CA THR A 93 -5.03 -14.72 -14.28
C THR A 93 -6.45 -14.30 -13.92
N LYS A 94 -7.23 -15.17 -13.27
CA LYS A 94 -8.59 -14.82 -12.81
C LYS A 94 -8.55 -13.77 -11.70
N LEU A 95 -7.62 -13.89 -10.76
CA LEU A 95 -7.48 -13.00 -9.62
C LEU A 95 -7.00 -11.62 -10.08
N THR A 96 -5.89 -11.55 -10.81
CA THR A 96 -5.21 -10.29 -11.16
C THR A 96 -5.70 -9.67 -12.47
N GLY A 97 -6.33 -10.46 -13.34
CA GLY A 97 -6.70 -10.04 -14.68
C GLY A 97 -5.52 -9.97 -15.67
N ILE A 98 -4.30 -10.28 -15.21
CA ILE A 98 -3.10 -10.29 -16.04
C ILE A 98 -3.08 -11.55 -16.91
N THR A 99 -2.97 -11.34 -18.22
CA THR A 99 -2.91 -12.44 -19.20
C THR A 99 -1.49 -12.97 -19.36
N GLN A 100 -1.38 -14.20 -19.87
CA GLN A 100 -0.08 -14.78 -20.22
C GLN A 100 0.66 -13.91 -21.25
N GLU A 101 -0.04 -13.38 -22.25
CA GLU A 101 0.54 -12.49 -23.26
C GLU A 101 1.15 -11.22 -22.64
N GLN A 102 0.55 -10.66 -21.60
CA GLN A 102 1.09 -9.47 -20.92
C GLN A 102 2.41 -9.77 -20.21
N VAL A 103 2.54 -10.92 -19.55
CA VAL A 103 3.81 -11.28 -18.88
C VAL A 103 4.85 -11.79 -19.86
N ASP A 104 4.46 -12.46 -20.94
CA ASP A 104 5.36 -12.89 -22.02
C ASP A 104 6.00 -11.69 -22.73
N ASN A 105 5.24 -10.60 -22.90
CA ASN A 105 5.73 -9.32 -23.43
C ASN A 105 6.31 -8.40 -22.34
N GLY A 106 6.32 -8.85 -21.08
CA GLY A 106 6.88 -8.14 -19.95
C GLY A 106 8.40 -8.07 -19.98
N ILE A 107 8.98 -7.27 -19.09
CA ILE A 107 10.44 -7.14 -18.96
C ILE A 107 10.97 -7.95 -17.78
N PRO A 108 12.24 -8.42 -17.79
CA PRO A 108 12.83 -9.05 -16.61
C PRO A 108 12.86 -8.09 -15.40
N LEU A 109 12.70 -8.62 -14.19
CA LEU A 109 12.66 -7.81 -12.96
C LEU A 109 13.86 -6.85 -12.83
N GLY A 110 15.08 -7.29 -13.17
CA GLY A 110 16.27 -6.44 -13.13
C GLY A 110 16.16 -5.20 -14.04
N ALA A 111 15.60 -5.35 -15.24
CA ALA A 111 15.33 -4.24 -16.14
C ALA A 111 14.22 -3.33 -15.60
N CYS A 112 13.17 -3.90 -14.99
CA CYS A 112 12.12 -3.13 -14.34
C CYS A 112 12.67 -2.25 -13.21
N LEU A 113 13.51 -2.81 -12.32
CA LEU A 113 14.15 -2.06 -11.24
C LEU A 113 15.05 -0.93 -11.76
N TYR A 114 15.76 -1.15 -12.87
CA TYR A 114 16.54 -0.10 -13.53
C TYR A 114 15.63 1.02 -14.07
N MET A 115 14.55 0.67 -14.78
CA MET A 115 13.58 1.63 -15.31
C MET A 115 12.89 2.43 -14.20
N PHE A 116 12.52 1.76 -13.12
CA PHE A 116 11.95 2.39 -11.93
C PHE A 116 12.94 3.38 -11.30
N SER A 117 14.20 3.00 -11.16
CA SER A 117 15.25 3.90 -10.63
C SER A 117 15.43 5.14 -11.51
N LYS A 118 15.35 4.98 -12.84
CA LYS A 118 15.38 6.11 -13.79
C LYS A 118 14.15 7.00 -13.64
N TRP A 119 12.98 6.41 -13.45
CA TRP A 119 11.73 7.15 -13.18
C TRP A 119 11.85 7.96 -11.88
N ILE A 120 12.30 7.35 -10.78
CA ILE A 120 12.54 8.06 -9.50
C ILE A 120 13.51 9.23 -9.69
N ARG A 121 14.63 9.03 -10.39
CA ARG A 121 15.58 10.14 -10.66
C ARG A 121 14.92 11.28 -11.42
N LYS A 122 14.14 10.98 -12.46
CA LYS A 122 13.39 11.99 -13.22
C LYS A 122 12.44 12.76 -12.30
N MET A 123 11.71 12.07 -11.42
CA MET A 123 10.79 12.70 -10.48
C MET A 123 11.51 13.58 -9.45
N SER A 124 12.65 13.12 -8.94
CA SER A 124 13.52 13.90 -8.04
C SER A 124 13.97 15.21 -8.68
N GLU A 125 14.36 15.18 -9.95
CA GLU A 125 14.77 16.37 -10.71
C GLU A 125 13.57 17.31 -11.00
N GLU A 126 12.47 16.76 -11.51
CA GLU A 126 11.29 17.52 -11.95
C GLU A 126 10.55 18.20 -10.80
N TYR A 127 10.31 17.46 -9.70
CA TYR A 127 9.57 17.96 -8.54
C TYR A 127 10.47 18.51 -7.42
N LYS A 128 11.80 18.44 -7.60
CA LYS A 128 12.82 18.85 -6.63
C LYS A 128 12.65 18.14 -5.29
N VAL A 129 12.43 16.82 -5.35
CA VAL A 129 12.20 15.98 -4.16
C VAL A 129 13.43 15.18 -3.77
N THR A 130 13.57 14.92 -2.48
CA THR A 130 14.61 14.06 -1.91
C THR A 130 13.99 12.93 -1.10
N PHE A 131 14.48 11.72 -1.31
CA PHE A 131 14.18 10.55 -0.48
C PHE A 131 15.17 10.39 0.68
N ASN A 132 16.20 11.26 0.75
CA ASN A 132 17.16 11.29 1.83
C ASN A 132 16.72 12.28 2.91
N ALA A 133 16.49 11.79 4.12
CA ALA A 133 16.05 12.59 5.26
C ALA A 133 17.06 13.66 5.72
N ASN A 134 18.35 13.49 5.39
CA ASN A 134 19.42 14.41 5.77
C ASN A 134 19.60 15.59 4.81
N VAL A 135 18.85 15.62 3.71
CA VAL A 135 18.94 16.66 2.69
C VAL A 135 17.76 17.63 2.85
N SER A 136 18.05 18.92 2.87
CA SER A 136 17.01 19.95 2.88
C SER A 136 16.30 20.02 1.52
N GLY A 137 14.97 20.16 1.55
CA GLY A 137 14.17 20.19 0.33
C GLY A 137 12.78 19.61 0.54
N LYS A 138 12.08 19.36 -0.56
CA LYS A 138 10.79 18.67 -0.53
C LYS A 138 11.03 17.19 -0.24
N ARG A 139 10.46 16.66 0.82
CA ARG A 139 10.72 15.27 1.23
C ARG A 139 9.75 14.32 0.55
N ALA A 140 10.27 13.18 0.11
CA ALA A 140 9.49 12.08 -0.43
C ALA A 140 9.80 10.77 0.31
N THR A 141 8.84 9.85 0.29
CA THR A 141 8.98 8.50 0.85
C THR A 141 8.13 7.51 0.08
N PHE A 142 8.34 6.23 0.32
CA PHE A 142 7.56 5.14 -0.26
C PHE A 142 6.42 4.74 0.68
N ALA A 143 5.33 4.24 0.10
CA ALA A 143 4.22 3.68 0.84
C ALA A 143 3.62 2.48 0.09
N THR A 144 3.17 1.50 0.85
CA THR A 144 2.51 0.29 0.36
C THR A 144 1.30 0.01 1.24
N TRP A 145 0.37 -0.80 0.76
CA TRP A 145 -0.76 -1.20 1.61
C TRP A 145 -0.30 -2.01 2.82
N SER A 146 0.74 -2.84 2.69
CA SER A 146 1.35 -3.62 3.77
C SER A 146 2.85 -3.87 3.54
N ASP A 147 3.54 -4.49 4.50
CA ASP A 147 4.96 -4.86 4.36
C ASP A 147 5.25 -5.93 3.30
N TRP A 148 4.21 -6.56 2.72
CA TRP A 148 4.39 -7.68 1.82
C TRP A 148 5.17 -7.31 0.54
N ASP A 149 4.87 -6.18 -0.11
CA ASP A 149 5.49 -5.81 -1.40
C ASP A 149 7.01 -5.67 -1.32
N LEU A 150 7.49 -4.80 -0.43
CA LEU A 150 8.91 -4.43 -0.33
C LEU A 150 9.70 -5.26 0.68
N GLY A 151 9.03 -5.71 1.74
CA GLY A 151 9.61 -6.48 2.83
C GLY A 151 9.64 -7.99 2.58
N VAL A 152 8.73 -8.50 1.74
CA VAL A 152 8.61 -9.94 1.45
C VAL A 152 8.84 -10.20 -0.04
N CYS A 153 7.92 -9.80 -0.91
CA CYS A 153 7.91 -10.19 -2.32
C CYS A 153 9.20 -9.77 -3.05
N LEU A 154 9.46 -8.46 -3.13
CA LEU A 154 10.65 -7.93 -3.80
C LEU A 154 11.95 -8.40 -3.12
N GLN A 155 11.96 -8.46 -1.79
CA GLN A 155 13.13 -8.87 -1.00
C GLN A 155 13.56 -10.30 -1.36
N TYR A 156 12.65 -11.26 -1.27
CA TYR A 156 12.96 -12.66 -1.51
C TYR A 156 13.18 -12.95 -2.99
N GLU A 157 12.45 -12.31 -3.90
CA GLU A 157 12.69 -12.47 -5.33
C GLU A 157 14.07 -11.93 -5.75
N CYS A 158 14.48 -10.77 -5.24
CA CYS A 158 15.82 -10.25 -5.50
C CYS A 158 16.91 -11.21 -4.99
N GLN A 159 16.74 -11.79 -3.80
CA GLN A 159 17.68 -12.76 -3.24
C GLN A 159 17.80 -14.01 -4.12
N ARG A 160 16.68 -14.60 -4.53
CA ARG A 160 16.67 -15.80 -5.39
C ARG A 160 17.30 -15.54 -6.77
N LYS A 161 17.02 -14.37 -7.36
CA LYS A 161 17.52 -13.97 -8.68
C LYS A 161 18.91 -13.33 -8.67
N ASN A 162 19.56 -13.26 -7.50
CA ASN A 162 20.83 -12.57 -7.30
C ASN A 162 20.83 -11.12 -7.83
N LEU A 163 19.72 -10.40 -7.61
CA LEU A 163 19.55 -9.00 -7.97
C LEU A 163 19.79 -8.11 -6.74
N ARG A 164 20.42 -6.96 -6.96
CA ARG A 164 20.55 -5.94 -5.92
C ARG A 164 19.24 -5.16 -5.79
N LYS A 165 18.55 -5.29 -4.65
CA LYS A 165 17.40 -4.44 -4.32
C LYS A 165 17.86 -2.97 -4.16
N PRO A 166 17.26 -2.00 -4.87
CA PRO A 166 17.56 -0.59 -4.68
C PRO A 166 17.37 -0.14 -3.23
N GLU A 167 18.31 0.64 -2.69
CA GLU A 167 18.35 1.02 -1.26
C GLU A 167 17.15 1.85 -0.82
N PHE A 168 16.58 2.63 -1.72
CA PHE A 168 15.39 3.45 -1.43
C PHE A 168 14.14 2.61 -1.14
N PHE A 169 14.13 1.30 -1.47
CA PHE A 169 13.07 0.37 -1.08
C PHE A 169 13.25 -0.24 0.32
N ASN A 170 14.27 0.18 1.09
CA ASN A 170 14.47 -0.32 2.45
C ASN A 170 13.72 0.48 3.51
N GLN A 171 12.96 1.51 3.11
CA GLN A 171 12.13 2.31 4.00
C GLN A 171 10.83 2.65 3.28
N TRP A 172 9.70 2.35 3.91
CA TRP A 172 8.37 2.68 3.41
C TRP A 172 7.40 2.87 4.58
N ILE A 173 6.22 3.37 4.27
CA ILE A 173 5.10 3.46 5.19
C ILE A 173 4.15 2.29 4.91
N ASP A 174 3.85 1.49 5.93
CA ASP A 174 2.73 0.56 5.93
C ASP A 174 1.42 1.36 6.16
N ILE A 175 0.65 1.58 5.09
CA ILE A 175 -0.60 2.34 5.15
C ILE A 175 -1.65 1.64 6.00
N ARG A 176 -1.72 0.31 5.98
CA ARG A 176 -2.66 -0.46 6.79
C ARG A 176 -2.36 -0.32 8.28
N ALA A 177 -1.09 -0.32 8.68
CA ALA A 177 -0.68 -0.10 10.07
C ALA A 177 -1.05 1.31 10.54
N VAL A 178 -0.76 2.32 9.72
CA VAL A 178 -1.13 3.72 10.01
C VAL A 178 -2.65 3.87 10.10
N TYR A 179 -3.40 3.27 9.18
CA TYR A 179 -4.86 3.28 9.17
C TYR A 179 -5.43 2.69 10.46
N LYS A 180 -4.95 1.50 10.86
CA LYS A 180 -5.40 0.82 12.09
C LYS A 180 -5.16 1.68 13.32
N ASN A 181 -3.97 2.27 13.43
CA ASN A 181 -3.59 3.09 14.58
C ASN A 181 -4.45 4.37 14.67
N PHE A 182 -4.66 5.06 13.55
CA PHE A 182 -5.38 6.33 13.55
C PHE A 182 -6.90 6.15 13.70
N TYR A 183 -7.52 5.28 12.90
CA TYR A 183 -8.97 5.11 12.91
C TYR A 183 -9.45 4.12 13.96
N GLN A 184 -8.55 3.34 14.58
CA GLN A 184 -8.87 2.29 15.54
C GLN A 184 -9.86 1.26 14.96
N ARG A 185 -9.66 0.90 13.68
CA ARG A 185 -10.47 -0.04 12.90
C ARG A 185 -9.62 -1.11 12.26
N ARG A 186 -10.22 -2.28 11.96
CA ARG A 186 -9.57 -3.38 11.25
C ARG A 186 -10.24 -3.57 9.89
N PRO A 187 -9.70 -2.97 8.82
CA PRO A 187 -10.31 -3.07 7.50
C PRO A 187 -10.10 -4.47 6.90
N GLN A 188 -11.09 -4.93 6.14
CA GLN A 188 -11.00 -6.11 5.27
C GLN A 188 -10.31 -5.70 3.97
N GLY A 189 -8.97 -5.80 3.94
CA GLY A 189 -8.18 -5.37 2.79
C GLY A 189 -8.25 -3.86 2.51
N LEU A 190 -7.71 -3.46 1.35
CA LEU A 190 -7.72 -2.08 0.87
C LEU A 190 -9.16 -1.60 0.59
N ALA A 191 -9.95 -2.42 -0.11
CA ALA A 191 -11.34 -2.13 -0.44
C ALA A 191 -12.19 -1.86 0.81
N GLY A 192 -11.99 -2.63 1.89
CA GLY A 192 -12.64 -2.40 3.17
C GLY A 192 -12.28 -1.04 3.78
N ALA A 193 -10.99 -0.65 3.73
CA ALA A 193 -10.55 0.65 4.26
C ALA A 193 -11.11 1.83 3.46
N LEU A 194 -11.20 1.70 2.14
CA LEU A 194 -11.82 2.72 1.28
C LEU A 194 -13.31 2.86 1.61
N LYS A 195 -14.02 1.73 1.66
CA LYS A 195 -15.45 1.68 2.00
C LYS A 195 -15.75 2.27 3.37
N ASP A 196 -14.93 1.97 4.38
CA ASP A 196 -15.03 2.50 5.74
C ASP A 196 -14.98 4.04 5.79
N LEU A 197 -14.28 4.66 4.84
CA LEU A 197 -14.16 6.11 4.72
C LEU A 197 -15.11 6.70 3.67
N GLY A 198 -15.96 5.88 3.04
CA GLY A 198 -16.91 6.31 2.01
C GLY A 198 -16.26 6.62 0.66
N ILE A 199 -15.12 6.00 0.36
CA ILE A 199 -14.44 6.08 -0.94
C ILE A 199 -14.86 4.86 -1.76
N ALA A 200 -15.33 5.08 -2.98
CA ALA A 200 -15.61 4.00 -3.91
C ALA A 200 -14.30 3.50 -4.51
N PHE A 201 -14.14 2.18 -4.62
CA PHE A 201 -13.01 1.60 -5.33
C PHE A 201 -13.16 1.89 -6.83
N GLU A 202 -12.11 2.44 -7.45
CA GLU A 202 -12.08 2.72 -8.88
C GLU A 202 -11.28 1.66 -9.65
N GLY A 203 -11.88 1.10 -10.70
CA GLY A 203 -11.24 0.08 -11.53
C GLY A 203 -11.45 -1.34 -11.00
N ARG A 204 -10.44 -2.19 -11.18
CA ARG A 204 -10.51 -3.62 -10.87
C ARG A 204 -9.61 -3.92 -9.67
N GLU A 205 -10.17 -4.57 -8.64
CA GLU A 205 -9.37 -5.10 -7.51
C GLU A 205 -8.37 -6.14 -8.03
N HIS A 206 -7.16 -6.16 -7.44
CA HIS A 206 -6.02 -6.97 -7.87
C HIS A 206 -5.49 -6.61 -9.27
N SER A 207 -5.76 -5.39 -9.73
CA SER A 207 -4.95 -4.79 -10.77
C SER A 207 -4.02 -3.82 -10.07
N GLY A 208 -2.71 -4.09 -10.11
CA GLY A 208 -1.76 -3.37 -9.27
C GLY A 208 -1.81 -1.86 -9.48
N ILE A 209 -2.01 -1.38 -10.72
CA ILE A 209 -2.18 0.06 -10.97
C ILE A 209 -3.49 0.63 -10.39
N CYS A 210 -4.59 -0.12 -10.41
CA CYS A 210 -5.84 0.29 -9.77
C CYS A 210 -5.67 0.33 -8.25
N ASP A 211 -5.09 -0.71 -7.64
CA ASP A 211 -4.84 -0.76 -6.20
C ASP A 211 -3.87 0.33 -5.75
N THR A 212 -2.83 0.62 -6.53
CA THR A 212 -1.91 1.73 -6.30
C THR A 212 -2.64 3.09 -6.30
N ARG A 213 -3.49 3.35 -7.30
CA ARG A 213 -4.26 4.61 -7.38
C ARG A 213 -5.26 4.75 -6.23
N ASN A 214 -5.96 3.67 -5.89
CA ASN A 214 -6.89 3.64 -4.77
C ASN A 214 -6.19 3.82 -3.43
N THR A 215 -5.02 3.20 -3.24
CA THR A 215 -4.17 3.43 -2.06
C THR A 215 -3.74 4.89 -1.98
N ALA A 216 -3.36 5.52 -3.09
CA ALA A 216 -3.04 6.95 -3.11
C ALA A 216 -4.26 7.84 -2.74
N ALA A 217 -5.47 7.47 -3.18
CA ALA A 217 -6.70 8.15 -2.79
C ALA A 217 -6.98 7.99 -1.28
N LEU A 218 -6.77 6.79 -0.73
CA LEU A 218 -6.87 6.52 0.71
C LEU A 218 -5.86 7.37 1.50
N VAL A 219 -4.59 7.39 1.07
CA VAL A 219 -3.54 8.22 1.67
C VAL A 219 -3.96 9.69 1.65
N SER A 220 -4.44 10.21 0.52
CA SER A 220 -4.91 11.60 0.43
C SER A 220 -6.05 11.89 1.41
N ARG A 221 -7.00 10.97 1.58
CA ARG A 221 -8.05 11.10 2.58
C ARG A 221 -7.50 11.10 4.01
N MET A 222 -6.59 10.18 4.32
CA MET A 222 -5.91 10.08 5.61
C MET A 222 -5.17 11.37 5.97
N VAL A 223 -4.50 11.99 5.00
CA VAL A 223 -3.83 13.29 5.19
C VAL A 223 -4.83 14.36 5.60
N ARG A 224 -5.98 14.44 4.90
CA ARG A 224 -7.04 15.42 5.18
C ARG A 224 -7.69 15.21 6.54
N ASP A 225 -7.78 13.95 6.98
CA ASP A 225 -8.28 13.58 8.30
C ASP A 225 -7.27 13.88 9.43
N GLY A 226 -6.01 14.22 9.09
CA GLY A 226 -4.98 14.68 10.04
C GLY A 226 -3.96 13.62 10.46
N VAL A 227 -3.92 12.48 9.78
CA VAL A 227 -3.04 11.33 10.10
C VAL A 227 -1.55 11.68 10.04
N LEU A 228 -1.14 12.53 9.10
CA LEU A 228 0.27 12.67 8.71
C LEU A 228 1.13 13.60 9.61
N LYS A 229 0.74 13.89 10.85
CA LYS A 229 1.57 14.68 11.78
C LYS A 229 2.80 13.94 12.32
N ARG A 230 2.89 12.62 12.11
CA ARG A 230 4.04 11.81 12.55
C ARG A 230 4.05 10.48 11.81
N LEU A 231 4.58 10.48 10.59
CA LEU A 231 4.98 9.24 9.95
C LEU A 231 6.41 8.96 10.42
N LEU A 232 6.54 8.43 11.64
CA LEU A 232 7.83 7.83 11.98
C LEU A 232 8.01 6.65 11.01
N PRO A 233 9.06 6.62 10.16
CA PRO A 233 9.51 5.34 9.65
C PRO A 233 9.70 4.47 10.89
N PHE A 234 9.22 3.24 10.87
CA PHE A 234 9.38 2.32 12.01
C PHE A 234 10.85 2.27 12.43
N ALA A 235 11.22 3.11 13.40
CA ALA A 235 12.30 2.83 14.30
C ALA A 235 11.74 1.77 15.23
N THR A 236 12.50 0.70 15.40
CA THR A 236 12.33 -0.32 16.44
C THR A 236 11.68 0.28 17.68
N VAL A 237 10.49 -0.21 18.03
CA VAL A 237 9.87 0.06 19.31
C VAL A 237 10.72 -0.57 20.40
N ASP A 238 11.62 0.23 20.97
CA ASP A 238 12.14 0.15 22.33
C ASP A 238 11.95 1.58 22.88
N GLU A 239 11.49 1.89 24.09
CA GLU A 239 11.24 1.15 25.32
C GLU A 239 10.32 2.09 26.14
N GLU A 240 9.15 1.63 26.59
CA GLU A 240 8.46 2.05 27.83
C GLU A 240 7.01 1.53 27.78
N LEU A 241 6.87 0.23 28.02
CA LEU A 241 5.70 -0.31 28.70
C LEU A 241 6.14 -1.66 29.28
N SER A 242 6.59 -1.57 30.52
CA SER A 242 6.93 -2.68 31.39
C SER A 242 5.84 -3.76 31.36
N PHE A 243 6.14 -4.92 30.81
CA PHE A 243 5.60 -6.20 31.30
C PHE A 243 6.62 -7.32 31.08
N SER A 244 7.22 -7.73 32.20
CA SER A 244 7.82 -9.04 32.49
C SER A 244 8.42 -9.85 31.33
N LEU A 245 9.75 -9.89 31.33
CA LEU A 245 10.59 -10.92 30.70
C LEU A 245 10.08 -12.34 30.99
N CYS A 246 10.06 -13.19 29.95
CA CYS A 246 10.33 -14.61 30.11
C CYS A 246 11.33 -15.03 29.00
N PRO A 247 12.46 -15.68 29.33
CA PRO A 247 13.62 -15.75 28.45
C PRO A 247 13.59 -16.97 27.51
N SER A 248 14.19 -16.76 26.33
CA SER A 248 14.86 -17.76 25.48
C SER A 248 13.98 -18.85 24.82
N ARG A 249 13.61 -18.62 23.56
CA ARG A 249 13.43 -19.71 22.58
C ARG A 249 14.11 -19.36 21.27
N VAL A 250 15.09 -20.17 20.90
CA VAL A 250 15.68 -20.22 19.56
C VAL A 250 14.57 -20.64 18.60
N LEU A 251 14.22 -19.78 17.64
CA LEU A 251 13.24 -20.08 16.61
C LEU A 251 13.81 -21.17 15.68
N THR A 252 13.10 -22.30 15.56
CA THR A 252 13.44 -23.35 14.61
C THR A 252 12.73 -23.10 13.27
N LYS A 253 13.14 -23.79 12.20
CA LYS A 253 12.56 -23.67 10.85
C LYS A 253 11.03 -23.89 10.79
N GLU A 254 10.44 -24.48 11.82
CA GLU A 254 9.00 -24.75 11.92
C GLU A 254 8.20 -23.50 12.36
N ASP A 255 8.83 -22.50 12.97
CA ASP A 255 8.17 -21.26 13.39
C ASP A 255 7.89 -20.29 12.23
N ILE A 256 8.54 -20.49 11.07
CA ILE A 256 8.41 -19.63 9.88
C ILE A 256 7.13 -19.93 9.08
N PHE A 257 6.57 -21.14 9.19
CA PHE A 257 5.43 -21.57 8.38
C PHE A 257 4.05 -21.41 9.03
N SER A 258 3.95 -20.94 10.28
CA SER A 258 2.69 -20.92 11.04
C SER A 258 2.00 -19.55 11.15
N ARG A 259 2.46 -18.51 10.43
CA ARG A 259 1.90 -17.14 10.54
C ARG A 259 1.44 -16.51 9.23
N VAL A 260 0.84 -17.28 8.33
CA VAL A 260 -0.04 -16.71 7.30
C VAL A 260 -1.41 -17.36 7.45
N PRO A 261 -2.39 -16.70 8.09
CA PRO A 261 -3.76 -17.09 7.89
C PRO A 261 -4.09 -16.85 6.41
N VAL A 262 -4.60 -17.89 5.77
CA VAL A 262 -5.01 -17.96 4.36
C VAL A 262 -6.08 -16.90 4.00
N GLU A 263 -6.58 -16.13 4.98
CA GLU A 263 -7.52 -15.01 4.82
C GLU A 263 -6.83 -13.65 4.56
N SER A 264 -5.56 -13.65 4.14
CA SER A 264 -4.83 -12.44 3.73
C SER A 264 -4.32 -12.48 2.28
N LEU A 265 -4.89 -13.39 1.47
CA LEU A 265 -4.66 -13.51 0.02
C LEU A 265 -5.92 -13.17 -0.80
N ILE A 266 -6.82 -12.35 -0.24
CA ILE A 266 -7.95 -11.71 -0.91
C ILE A 266 -8.00 -10.26 -0.44
#